data_AF-A0A9D6KFK5-F1
#
_entry.id   AF-A0A9D6KFK5-F1
#
_cell.length_a   1.000
_cell.length_b   1.000
_cell.length_c   1.000
_cell.angle_alpha   90.00
_cell.angle_beta   90.00
_cell.angle_gamma   90.00
#
_symmetry.space_group_name_H-M   'P 1'
#
loop_
_entity.id
_entity.type
_entity.pdbx_description
1 polymer ?
#
loop_
_entity_poly.entity_id
_entity_poly.type
_entity_poly.pdbx_seq_one_letter_code
_entity_poly.pdbx_strand_id
1 'polypeptide(L)'
;MSSRAVRTPASTSYLRWLAALGVLCLVVASTQVGAIGPNRAGSPDLLRLEGYVTNAPAGIKPEAHLVLQYQGKDYEFDLSKMVVVTGSRTYGQVLQEITPYRVSFLLRGPSPAVGKLTGAAPGQKLIVLGRHRAGSRDLQLVDVSEAPPDATPTVP
;
A
#
# COMPACT_ATOMS: atom_id res chain seq x y z
N MET A 1 1.33 -70.17 -58.52
CA MET A 1 -0.05 -70.44 -58.05
C MET A 1 0.00 -70.74 -56.56
N SER A 2 -0.95 -70.15 -55.84
CA SER A 2 -1.19 -70.19 -54.40
C SER A 2 -0.73 -71.44 -53.63
N SER A 3 -0.08 -71.23 -52.48
CA SER A 3 -0.68 -71.67 -51.22
C SER A 3 -0.04 -71.00 -50.00
N ARG A 4 -0.95 -70.61 -49.10
CA ARG A 4 -0.76 -70.02 -47.78
C ARG A 4 0.05 -70.94 -46.86
N ALA A 5 0.73 -70.37 -45.87
CA ALA A 5 0.42 -70.68 -44.47
C ALA A 5 1.23 -69.84 -43.47
N VAL A 6 0.45 -69.17 -42.61
CA VAL A 6 0.59 -69.15 -41.14
C VAL A 6 1.88 -68.54 -40.59
N ARG A 7 1.81 -67.23 -40.33
CA ARG A 7 2.52 -66.63 -39.19
C ARG A 7 1.76 -66.94 -37.91
N THR A 8 2.37 -67.70 -37.02
CA THR A 8 2.06 -67.74 -35.59
C THR A 8 3.25 -67.13 -34.85
N PRO A 9 3.17 -65.90 -34.32
CA PRO A 9 4.03 -65.51 -33.22
C PRO A 9 3.47 -66.06 -31.91
N ALA A 10 4.43 -66.58 -31.15
CA ALA A 10 4.30 -67.22 -29.87
C ALA A 10 3.42 -66.48 -28.87
N SER A 11 2.79 -67.33 -28.08
CA SER A 11 2.07 -67.06 -26.85
C SER A 11 2.93 -66.36 -25.80
N THR A 12 2.21 -65.89 -24.79
CA THR A 12 2.63 -65.89 -23.37
C THR A 12 3.14 -64.54 -22.85
N SER A 13 2.17 -63.81 -22.29
CA SER A 13 2.28 -63.27 -20.93
C SER A 13 3.20 -62.08 -20.69
N TYR A 14 2.75 -60.90 -21.13
CA TYR A 14 3.06 -59.66 -20.42
C TYR A 14 1.80 -58.82 -20.17
N LEU A 15 0.66 -59.52 -20.06
CA LEU A 15 -0.50 -59.01 -19.35
C LEU A 15 -0.11 -58.95 -17.86
N ARG A 16 -0.27 -57.78 -17.23
CA ARG A 16 -0.13 -57.48 -15.78
C ARG A 16 1.13 -56.73 -15.30
N TRP A 17 1.78 -55.85 -16.07
CA TRP A 17 2.82 -54.98 -15.48
C TRP A 17 2.84 -53.53 -15.99
N LEU A 18 1.67 -52.95 -16.26
CA LEU A 18 1.51 -51.51 -16.52
C LEU A 18 0.33 -50.92 -15.72
N ALA A 19 0.37 -51.10 -14.40
CA ALA A 19 -0.61 -50.50 -13.50
C ALA A 19 0.05 -50.05 -12.18
N ALA A 20 1.09 -49.23 -12.28
CA ALA A 20 1.60 -48.44 -11.16
C ALA A 20 2.66 -47.46 -11.66
N LEU A 21 2.31 -46.22 -12.01
CA LEU A 21 3.16 -45.03 -11.85
C LEU A 21 2.50 -43.76 -12.43
N GLY A 22 2.34 -42.75 -11.58
CA GLY A 22 1.99 -41.36 -11.95
C GLY A 22 0.57 -40.94 -11.54
N VAL A 23 0.16 -41.01 -10.26
CA VAL A 23 0.47 -40.03 -9.21
C VAL A 23 0.19 -38.57 -9.65
N LEU A 24 -1.07 -38.17 -9.51
CA LEU A 24 -1.49 -37.00 -8.72
C LEU A 24 -0.75 -35.66 -8.96
N CYS A 25 -0.90 -35.07 -10.15
CA CYS A 25 -0.69 -33.62 -10.33
C CYS A 25 -1.94 -32.85 -9.87
N LEU A 26 -2.24 -32.88 -8.57
CA LEU A 26 -3.23 -32.03 -7.92
C LEU A 26 -2.51 -30.94 -7.12
N VAL A 27 -1.65 -30.16 -7.79
CA VAL A 27 -1.00 -29.00 -7.17
C VAL A 27 -1.93 -27.81 -7.32
N VAL A 28 -2.83 -27.69 -6.33
CA VAL A 28 -3.29 -26.46 -5.70
C VAL A 28 -3.18 -25.22 -6.61
N ALA A 29 -4.21 -24.99 -7.43
CA ALA A 29 -4.50 -23.65 -7.91
C ALA A 29 -4.90 -22.82 -6.68
N SER A 30 -3.92 -22.23 -6.01
CA SER A 30 -4.15 -21.27 -4.93
C SER A 30 -4.92 -20.12 -5.52
N THR A 31 -6.22 -20.12 -5.27
CA THR A 31 -7.15 -19.04 -5.54
C THR A 31 -6.69 -17.82 -4.74
N GLN A 32 -5.88 -16.96 -5.35
CA GLN A 32 -5.84 -15.56 -4.92
C GLN A 32 -7.17 -14.94 -5.37
N VAL A 33 -8.23 -15.23 -4.60
CA VAL A 33 -9.34 -14.29 -4.48
C VAL A 33 -8.70 -13.06 -3.85
N GLY A 34 -8.20 -12.16 -4.70
CA GLY A 34 -7.95 -10.79 -4.30
C GLY A 34 -9.26 -10.33 -3.71
N ALA A 35 -9.30 -10.19 -2.39
CA ALA A 35 -10.39 -9.54 -1.70
C ALA A 35 -10.35 -8.07 -2.17
N ILE A 36 -10.92 -7.82 -3.34
CA ILE A 36 -11.44 -6.52 -3.72
C ILE A 36 -12.60 -6.35 -2.73
N GLY A 37 -12.26 -5.85 -1.53
CA GLY A 37 -13.24 -5.36 -0.59
C GLY A 37 -14.20 -4.46 -1.34
N PRO A 38 -15.49 -4.45 -0.98
CA PRO A 38 -16.49 -3.70 -1.72
C PRO A 38 -15.94 -2.31 -1.98
N ASN A 39 -15.80 -1.99 -3.27
CA ASN A 39 -15.41 -0.68 -3.76
C ASN A 39 -16.53 0.28 -3.38
N ARG A 40 -16.62 0.60 -2.09
CA ARG A 40 -17.43 1.68 -1.59
C ARG A 40 -16.68 2.89 -2.12
N ALA A 41 -17.15 3.41 -3.25
CA ALA A 41 -16.99 4.80 -3.60
C ALA A 41 -17.66 5.65 -2.50
N GLY A 42 -17.14 5.56 -1.27
CA GLY A 42 -17.51 6.38 -0.16
C GLY A 42 -17.00 7.78 -0.43
N SER A 43 -17.67 8.75 0.18
CA SER A 43 -17.16 10.12 0.23
C SER A 43 -15.71 10.09 0.69
N PRO A 44 -14.82 10.89 0.07
CA PRO A 44 -13.42 10.94 0.48
C PRO A 44 -13.33 11.36 1.95
N ASP A 45 -12.43 10.72 2.69
CA ASP A 45 -12.17 11.10 4.07
C ASP A 45 -11.35 12.39 4.09
N LEU A 46 -11.73 13.32 4.96
CA LEU A 46 -10.95 14.52 5.21
C LEU A 46 -9.94 14.20 6.31
N LEU A 47 -8.67 14.18 5.94
CA LEU A 47 -7.55 13.88 6.83
C LEU A 47 -6.86 15.17 7.25
N ARG A 48 -6.58 15.28 8.54
CA ARG A 48 -5.67 16.27 9.12
C ARG A 48 -4.42 15.53 9.58
N LEU A 49 -3.30 15.80 8.92
CA LEU A 49 -1.98 15.26 9.23
C LEU A 49 -1.18 16.36 9.92
N GLU A 50 -0.65 16.07 11.09
CA GLU A 50 0.28 16.96 11.79
C GLU A 50 1.63 16.29 11.86
N GLY A 51 2.69 17.00 11.51
CA GLY A 51 4.01 16.40 11.46
C GLY A 51 5.10 17.38 11.08
N TYR A 52 6.31 16.84 10.98
CA TYR A 52 7.53 17.59 10.78
C TYR A 52 8.09 17.34 9.40
N VAL A 53 8.60 18.39 8.76
CA VAL A 53 9.28 18.25 7.46
C VAL A 53 10.65 17.61 7.68
N THR A 54 10.97 16.62 6.87
CA THR A 54 12.22 15.83 6.92
C THR A 54 12.36 14.96 8.15
N ASN A 55 12.55 15.56 9.33
CA ASN A 55 12.73 14.82 10.59
C ASN A 55 12.09 15.58 11.74
N ALA A 56 11.50 14.83 12.67
CA ALA A 56 11.05 15.38 13.95
C ALA A 56 12.24 15.89 14.79
N PRO A 57 12.08 16.99 15.56
CA PRO A 57 13.07 17.43 16.54
C PRO A 57 13.40 16.36 17.59
N ALA A 58 14.60 16.46 18.16
CA ALA A 58 15.05 15.54 19.21
C ALA A 58 14.06 15.49 20.39
N GLY A 59 13.80 14.27 20.89
CA GLY A 59 12.85 14.03 21.98
C GLY A 59 11.40 13.83 21.53
N ILE A 60 11.09 14.04 20.25
CA ILE A 60 9.77 13.77 19.69
C ILE A 60 9.80 12.46 18.92
N LYS A 61 8.93 11.51 19.31
CA LYS A 61 8.78 10.24 18.61
C LYS A 61 7.65 10.36 17.57
N PRO A 62 7.93 10.26 16.26
CA PRO A 62 6.89 10.25 15.25
C PRO A 62 6.03 8.98 15.34
N GLU A 63 4.76 9.11 15.00
CA GLU A 63 3.82 7.99 14.84
C GLU A 63 4.18 7.16 13.59
N ALA A 64 4.55 7.84 12.50
CA ALA A 64 4.94 7.21 11.25
C ALA A 64 5.87 8.11 10.43
N HIS A 65 6.77 7.50 9.66
CA HIS A 65 7.54 8.20 8.63
C HIS A 65 6.79 8.08 7.31
N LEU A 66 6.41 9.22 6.73
CA LEU A 66 5.68 9.28 5.47
C LEU A 66 6.55 9.89 4.37
N VAL A 67 6.35 9.41 3.15
CA VAL A 67 6.91 10.04 1.95
C VAL A 67 5.76 10.61 1.13
N LEU A 68 5.73 11.94 1.04
CA LEU A 68 4.75 12.70 0.27
C LEU A 68 5.37 13.04 -1.08
N GLN A 69 4.73 12.68 -2.18
CA GLN A 69 5.25 12.98 -3.51
C GLN A 69 4.43 14.05 -4.21
N TYR A 70 5.10 15.05 -4.79
CA TYR A 70 4.49 16.06 -5.63
C TYR A 70 5.31 16.29 -6.89
N GLN A 71 4.67 16.23 -8.07
CA GLN A 71 5.33 16.38 -9.37
C GLN A 71 6.60 15.50 -9.53
N GLY A 72 6.57 14.28 -8.99
CA GLY A 72 7.70 13.35 -9.05
C GLY A 72 8.84 13.64 -8.07
N LYS A 73 8.73 14.68 -7.24
CA LYS A 73 9.65 14.95 -6.14
C LYS A 73 9.11 14.40 -4.82
N ASP A 74 9.96 13.71 -4.09
CA ASP A 74 9.65 13.11 -2.80
C ASP A 74 9.98 14.09 -1.66
N TYR A 75 9.10 14.14 -0.66
CA TYR A 75 9.22 14.96 0.54
C TYR A 75 9.00 14.06 1.75
N GLU A 76 10.02 14.01 2.61
CA GLU A 76 9.97 13.28 3.86
C GLU A 76 9.12 14.06 4.87
N PHE A 77 8.22 13.35 5.55
CA PHE A 77 7.30 13.93 6.52
C PHE A 77 7.11 12.99 7.71
N ASP A 78 7.58 13.41 8.86
CA ASP A 78 7.45 12.70 10.12
C ASP A 78 6.10 13.00 10.74
N LEU A 79 5.15 12.08 10.55
CA LEU A 79 3.82 12.19 11.10
C LEU A 79 3.88 12.11 12.62
N SER A 80 3.43 13.17 13.28
CA SER A 80 3.26 13.22 14.73
C SER A 80 1.84 12.86 15.17
N LYS A 81 0.84 13.15 14.33
CA LYS A 81 -0.57 12.86 14.62
C LYS A 81 -1.38 12.82 13.33
N MET A 82 -2.31 11.87 13.22
CA MET A 82 -3.34 11.87 12.18
C MET A 82 -4.74 11.85 12.76
N VAL A 83 -5.61 12.71 12.21
CA VAL A 83 -7.04 12.76 12.55
C VAL A 83 -7.88 12.63 11.28
N VAL A 84 -8.83 11.70 11.30
CA VAL A 84 -9.90 11.65 10.30
C VAL A 84 -10.98 12.63 10.74
N VAL A 85 -11.03 13.81 10.12
CA VAL A 85 -11.96 14.90 10.47
C VAL A 85 -13.38 14.54 10.04
N THR A 86 -13.52 14.02 8.83
CA THR A 86 -14.78 13.50 8.31
C THR A 86 -14.51 12.24 7.53
N GLY A 87 -15.39 11.25 7.60
CA GLY A 87 -15.16 9.99 6.93
C GLY A 87 -15.74 8.81 7.69
N SER A 88 -15.59 7.62 7.12
CA SER A 88 -16.00 6.38 7.79
C SER A 88 -14.83 5.52 8.25
N ARG A 89 -13.61 5.83 7.80
CA ARG A 89 -12.40 5.11 8.19
C ARG A 89 -11.78 5.67 9.46
N THR A 90 -11.12 4.82 10.22
CA THR A 90 -10.27 5.23 11.35
C THR A 90 -8.87 5.61 10.86
N TYR A 91 -8.12 6.34 11.70
CA TYR A 91 -6.73 6.69 11.35
C TYR A 91 -5.88 5.43 11.11
N GLY A 92 -6.05 4.39 11.94
CA GLY A 92 -5.30 3.15 11.83
C GLY A 92 -5.57 2.40 10.52
N GLN A 93 -6.82 2.42 10.03
CA GLN A 93 -7.17 1.86 8.73
C GLN A 93 -6.49 2.60 7.59
N VAL A 94 -6.45 3.94 7.65
CA VAL A 94 -5.76 4.75 6.65
C VAL A 94 -4.24 4.49 6.67
N LEU A 95 -3.62 4.43 7.87
CA LEU A 95 -2.19 4.11 7.97
C LEU A 95 -1.88 2.72 7.41
N GLN A 96 -2.62 1.69 7.83
CA GLN A 96 -2.42 0.32 7.34
C GLN A 96 -2.55 0.21 5.81
N GLU A 97 -3.42 1.02 5.21
CA GLU A 97 -3.59 1.08 3.76
C GLU A 97 -2.37 1.70 3.06
N ILE A 98 -1.77 2.75 3.63
CA ILE A 98 -0.67 3.49 2.99
C ILE A 98 0.73 2.95 3.34
N THR A 99 0.92 2.32 4.50
CA THR A 99 2.22 1.80 4.98
C THR A 99 2.92 0.85 4.00
N PRO A 100 2.23 -0.04 3.26
CA PRO A 100 2.89 -0.93 2.29
C PRO A 100 3.58 -0.18 1.14
N TYR A 101 3.25 1.08 0.90
CA TYR A 101 3.80 1.84 -0.22
C TYR A 101 5.03 2.63 0.20
N ARG A 102 6.09 2.56 -0.63
CA ARG A 102 7.30 3.40 -0.48
C ARG A 102 6.98 4.89 -0.44
N VAL A 103 5.99 5.31 -1.22
CA VAL A 103 5.47 6.68 -1.22
C VAL A 103 4.06 6.64 -0.65
N SER A 104 3.87 7.21 0.53
CA SER A 104 2.62 7.11 1.29
C SER A 104 1.48 7.86 0.61
N PHE A 105 1.72 9.10 0.16
CA PHE A 105 0.72 9.92 -0.53
C PHE A 105 1.27 10.60 -1.78
N LEU A 106 0.43 10.65 -2.82
CA LEU A 106 0.60 11.49 -4.01
C LEU A 106 -0.19 12.78 -3.80
N LEU A 107 0.51 13.89 -3.60
CA LEU A 107 -0.11 15.17 -3.35
C LEU A 107 -0.73 15.72 -4.64
N ARG A 108 -2.02 16.05 -4.57
CA ARG A 108 -2.78 16.69 -5.64
C ARG A 108 -3.38 17.98 -5.09
N GLY A 109 -3.38 19.07 -5.84
CA GLY A 109 -4.03 20.29 -5.36
C GLY A 109 -3.39 21.57 -5.90
N PRO A 110 -3.90 22.73 -5.46
CA PRO A 110 -3.41 24.02 -5.92
C PRO A 110 -1.96 24.23 -5.46
N SER A 111 -1.14 24.75 -6.38
CA SER A 111 0.27 25.10 -6.14
C SER A 111 0.54 25.84 -4.82
N PRO A 112 -0.25 26.84 -4.37
CA PRO A 112 0.03 27.55 -3.11
C PRO A 112 0.01 26.67 -1.85
N ALA A 113 -0.88 25.68 -1.76
CA ALA A 113 -0.92 24.78 -0.60
C ALA A 113 0.33 23.89 -0.56
N VAL A 114 0.75 23.39 -1.73
CA VAL A 114 1.98 22.61 -1.86
C VAL A 114 3.21 23.48 -1.62
N GLY A 115 3.20 24.73 -2.09
CA GLY A 115 4.27 25.69 -1.92
C GLY A 115 4.70 25.85 -0.46
N LYS A 116 3.73 25.88 0.46
CA LYS A 116 3.99 25.94 1.91
C LYS A 116 4.71 24.68 2.41
N LEU A 117 4.33 23.49 1.94
CA LEU A 117 5.03 22.24 2.29
C LEU A 117 6.46 22.24 1.72
N THR A 118 6.63 22.66 0.46
CA THR A 118 7.93 22.61 -0.22
C THR A 118 8.90 23.70 0.21
N GLY A 119 8.38 24.80 0.74
CA GLY A 119 9.16 25.95 1.24
C GLY A 119 9.40 25.91 2.75
N ALA A 120 8.81 24.97 3.47
CA ALA A 120 9.02 24.82 4.90
C ALA A 120 10.44 24.37 5.24
N ALA A 121 10.95 24.87 6.35
CA ALA A 121 12.27 24.50 6.85
C ALA A 121 12.28 23.05 7.38
N PRO A 122 13.42 22.33 7.29
CA PRO A 122 13.56 21.03 7.96
C PRO A 122 13.26 21.15 9.47
N GLY A 123 12.51 20.21 10.02
CA GLY A 123 12.07 20.24 11.42
C GLY A 123 10.92 21.22 11.71
N GLN A 124 10.40 21.93 10.70
CA GLN A 124 9.21 22.77 10.86
C GLN A 124 7.97 21.88 10.98
N LYS A 125 7.11 22.20 11.95
CA LYS A 125 5.84 21.51 12.16
C LYS A 125 4.74 22.09 11.28
N LEU A 126 4.08 21.23 10.52
CA LEU A 126 2.99 21.59 9.61
C LEU A 126 1.72 20.80 9.92
N ILE A 127 0.60 21.42 9.58
CA ILE A 127 -0.72 20.80 9.54
C ILE A 127 -1.15 20.73 8.07
N VAL A 128 -1.24 19.51 7.55
CA VAL A 128 -1.69 19.22 6.19
C VAL A 128 -3.12 18.72 6.22
N LEU A 129 -4.03 19.45 5.59
CA LEU A 129 -5.43 19.07 5.44
C LEU A 129 -5.66 18.58 4.01
N GLY A 130 -6.17 17.37 3.84
CA GLY A 130 -6.37 16.78 2.52
C GLY A 130 -7.51 15.76 2.48
N ARG A 131 -8.10 15.59 1.30
CA ARG A 131 -9.10 14.56 1.02
C ARG A 131 -8.43 13.31 0.47
N HIS A 132 -8.72 12.17 1.08
CA HIS A 132 -8.17 10.88 0.70
C HIS A 132 -9.30 9.90 0.37
N ARG A 133 -9.16 9.16 -0.74
CA ARG A 133 -10.12 8.11 -1.12
C ARG A 133 -9.53 6.74 -0.79
N ALA A 134 -10.36 5.84 -0.26
CA ALA A 134 -9.95 4.47 0.01
C ALA A 134 -9.44 3.74 -1.24
N GLY A 135 -8.36 2.98 -1.07
CA GLY A 135 -7.69 2.25 -2.14
C GLY A 135 -6.91 3.14 -3.12
N SER A 136 -6.78 4.43 -2.81
CA SER A 136 -5.95 5.37 -3.58
C SER A 136 -4.74 5.78 -2.76
N ARG A 137 -3.75 6.38 -3.43
CA ARG A 137 -2.65 7.10 -2.79
C ARG A 137 -2.78 8.60 -2.97
N ASP A 138 -3.75 9.06 -3.75
CA ASP A 138 -3.95 10.49 -3.99
C ASP A 138 -4.48 11.17 -2.72
N LEU A 139 -3.74 12.16 -2.25
CA LEU A 139 -4.18 13.09 -1.21
C LEU A 139 -4.45 14.44 -1.88
N GLN A 140 -5.73 14.77 -2.03
CA GLN A 140 -6.15 16.05 -2.57
C GLN A 140 -6.07 17.11 -1.48
N LEU A 141 -5.01 17.91 -1.51
CA LEU A 141 -4.76 19.00 -0.56
C LEU A 141 -5.89 20.02 -0.59
N VAL A 142 -6.35 20.35 0.61
CA VAL A 142 -7.31 21.40 0.89
C VAL A 142 -6.57 22.62 1.42
N ASP A 143 -5.70 22.43 2.42
CA ASP A 143 -4.87 23.50 2.97
C ASP A 143 -3.59 22.93 3.62
N VAL A 144 -2.58 23.78 3.75
CA VAL A 144 -1.38 23.53 4.54
C VAL A 144 -1.15 24.76 5.40
N SER A 145 -0.95 24.56 6.70
CA SER A 145 -0.68 25.64 7.65
C SER A 145 0.46 25.26 8.57
N GLU A 146 1.09 26.28 9.15
CA GLU A 146 2.10 26.07 10.18
C GLU A 146 1.39 25.66 11.47
N ALA A 147 1.90 24.60 12.11
CA ALA A 147 1.47 24.27 13.46
C ALA A 147 2.17 25.21 14.45
N PRO A 148 1.54 25.55 15.58
CA PRO A 148 2.28 26.10 16.70
C PRO A 148 3.44 25.17 17.06
N PRO A 149 4.63 25.70 17.42
CA PRO A 149 5.73 24.87 17.86
C PRO A 149 5.29 24.04 19.07
N ASP A 150 5.60 22.74 19.07
CA ASP A 150 5.43 21.94 20.27
C ASP A 150 6.29 22.57 21.36
N ALA A 151 5.69 22.82 22.53
CA ALA A 151 6.40 23.38 23.68
C ALA A 151 7.67 22.55 23.88
N THR A 152 8.82 23.21 23.72
CA THR A 152 10.13 22.58 23.77
C THR A 152 10.22 21.76 25.06
N PRO A 153 10.62 20.47 25.03
CA PRO A 153 10.93 19.78 26.26
C PRO A 153 12.03 20.59 26.93
N THR A 154 11.69 21.27 28.02
CA THR A 154 12.67 21.94 28.87
C THR A 154 13.48 20.80 29.49
N VAL A 155 14.66 20.55 28.92
CA VAL A 155 15.62 19.62 29.51
C VAL A 155 16.04 20.25 30.85
N PRO A 156 15.79 19.58 32.00
CA PRO A 156 16.24 20.07 33.29
C PRO A 156 17.76 20.04 33.42
#